data_AF-A0A7S0DES9-F1
#
_entry.id   AF-A0A7S0DES9-F1
#
_cell.length_a   1.000
_cell.length_b   1.000
_cell.length_c   1.000
_cell.angle_alpha   90.00
_cell.angle_beta   90.00
_cell.angle_gamma   90.00
#
_symmetry.space_group_name_H-M   'P 1'
#
loop_
_entity.id
_entity.type
_entity.pdbx_description
1 polymer ?
#
loop_
_entity_poly.entity_id
_entity_poly.type
_entity_poly.pdbx_seq_one_letter_code
_entity_poly.pdbx_strand_id
1 'polypeptide(L)'
;ARALGAGEAPGMAASEEKTCTICFCDAPAAEGISCAEAHFTCVECFESYVKSEVEKPVGEIKKRDPEGRCLCPRNTASAGADRCVARPFADKDVATRLTHDTFERYLRARAGIRETAVAEEMRVEMERRVLEEKKRAEILASEAGSVEKLRLAKEHVVEKILTLSCPRCSQAFIDFDGCFALNCGRCRAAFCAYCLADCGKDAHAHVGTCVEGKDSLKAAGVGNRRVGGHPATVYGTKQAFEVAQKRRRCKHLALYLERFDDDDRTALLNALDDELRDLNIARADVARSAKKRDKDIEKADKAAAAQRARLGRQNNNARGAAGGGA
;
A
#
# COMPACT_ATOMS: atom_id res chain seq x y z
N ALA A 1 -0.22 -19.97 113.20
CA ALA A 1 -0.42 -18.94 112.16
C ALA A 1 -0.16 -19.56 110.80
N ARG A 2 -0.98 -19.16 109.81
CA ARG A 2 -0.91 -19.42 108.36
C ARG A 2 -1.49 -20.75 107.85
N ALA A 3 -2.76 -20.62 107.46
CA ALA A 3 -3.47 -21.42 106.48
C ALA A 3 -2.79 -21.35 105.10
N LEU A 4 -2.80 -22.48 104.38
CA LEU A 4 -2.47 -22.60 102.97
C LEU A 4 -3.75 -22.34 102.17
N GLY A 5 -3.72 -21.31 101.32
CA GLY A 5 -4.81 -20.92 100.45
C GLY A 5 -4.92 -21.82 99.22
N ALA A 6 -6.17 -22.08 98.84
CA ALA A 6 -6.58 -22.78 97.63
C ALA A 6 -6.12 -22.04 96.36
N GLY A 7 -5.69 -22.78 95.35
CA GLY A 7 -5.42 -22.26 94.02
C GLY A 7 -6.71 -22.04 93.23
N GLU A 8 -6.88 -20.84 92.70
CA GLU A 8 -7.93 -20.47 91.74
C GLU A 8 -7.53 -20.92 90.33
N ALA A 9 -8.51 -21.45 89.58
CA ALA A 9 -8.39 -21.83 88.18
C ALA A 9 -8.42 -20.59 87.26
N PRO A 10 -7.73 -20.58 86.10
CA PRO A 10 -7.79 -19.46 85.16
C PRO A 10 -9.12 -19.48 84.40
N GLY A 11 -9.80 -18.33 84.38
CA GLY A 11 -11.05 -18.13 83.66
C GLY A 11 -10.89 -18.29 82.14
N MET A 12 -11.80 -19.06 81.54
CA MET A 12 -12.01 -19.13 80.09
C MET A 12 -12.46 -17.74 79.60
N ALA A 13 -11.64 -17.08 78.78
CA ALA A 13 -12.06 -15.88 78.07
C ALA A 13 -13.23 -16.24 77.13
N ALA A 14 -14.37 -15.56 77.28
CA ALA A 14 -15.50 -15.72 76.39
C ALA A 14 -15.07 -15.37 74.95
N SER A 15 -15.18 -16.33 74.03
CA SER A 15 -14.94 -16.11 72.60
C SER A 15 -16.00 -15.15 72.07
N GLU A 16 -15.59 -14.07 71.40
CA GLU A 16 -16.50 -13.14 70.72
C GLU A 16 -17.31 -13.90 69.66
N GLU A 17 -18.64 -13.97 69.83
CA GLU A 17 -19.56 -14.62 68.88
C GLU A 17 -20.06 -13.62 67.84
N LYS A 18 -20.22 -14.07 66.60
CA LYS A 18 -20.72 -13.27 65.47
C LYS A 18 -21.74 -14.06 64.67
N THR A 19 -22.78 -13.38 64.20
CA THR A 19 -23.83 -13.98 63.38
C THR A 19 -23.41 -14.05 61.92
N CYS A 20 -23.49 -15.25 61.33
CA CYS A 20 -23.16 -15.45 59.92
C CYS A 20 -24.18 -14.77 58.99
N THR A 21 -23.69 -14.03 58.00
CA THR A 21 -24.52 -13.32 57.03
C THR A 21 -25.24 -14.20 56.00
N ILE A 22 -24.95 -15.51 55.96
CA ILE A 22 -25.53 -16.50 55.05
C ILE A 22 -26.53 -17.41 55.78
N CYS A 23 -26.11 -18.13 56.83
CA CYS A 23 -26.98 -19.05 57.56
C CYS A 23 -27.69 -18.44 58.77
N PHE A 24 -27.32 -17.23 59.19
CA PHE A 24 -27.84 -16.55 60.39
C PHE A 24 -27.62 -17.30 61.70
N CYS A 25 -26.71 -18.28 61.74
CA CYS A 25 -26.27 -18.92 62.97
C CYS A 25 -25.12 -18.11 63.60
N ASP A 26 -25.09 -18.08 64.93
CA ASP A 26 -23.97 -17.54 65.69
C ASP A 26 -22.82 -18.56 65.72
N ALA A 27 -21.61 -18.07 65.47
CA ALA A 27 -20.40 -18.87 65.54
C ALA A 27 -19.27 -18.05 66.19
N PRO A 28 -18.25 -18.69 66.78
CA PRO A 28 -17.08 -17.99 67.26
C PRO A 28 -16.44 -17.16 66.14
N ALA A 29 -16.03 -15.92 66.41
CA ALA A 29 -15.34 -15.07 65.42
C ALA A 29 -14.07 -15.74 64.85
N ALA A 30 -13.48 -16.66 65.62
CA ALA A 30 -12.34 -17.48 65.21
C ALA A 30 -12.67 -18.56 64.17
N GLU A 31 -13.94 -18.92 63.96
CA GLU A 31 -14.42 -19.98 63.04
C GLU A 31 -15.10 -19.41 61.79
N GLY A 32 -14.63 -18.25 61.34
CA GLY A 32 -15.11 -17.62 60.12
C GLY A 32 -14.21 -16.52 59.61
N ILE A 33 -14.74 -15.75 58.67
CA ILE A 33 -14.04 -14.63 58.04
C ILE A 33 -14.93 -13.38 58.07
N SER A 34 -14.31 -12.23 58.33
CA SER A 34 -14.96 -10.93 58.30
C SER A 34 -14.32 -10.04 57.25
N CYS A 35 -15.13 -9.33 56.46
CA CYS A 35 -14.62 -8.28 55.58
C CYS A 35 -14.34 -6.98 56.35
N ALA A 36 -13.76 -5.98 55.68
CA ALA A 36 -13.51 -4.66 56.27
C ALA A 36 -14.78 -3.95 56.78
N GLU A 37 -15.93 -4.17 56.12
CA GLU A 37 -17.25 -3.67 56.55
C GLU A 37 -17.90 -4.53 57.65
N ALA A 38 -17.12 -5.33 58.38
CA ALA A 38 -17.55 -6.18 59.50
C ALA A 38 -18.62 -7.27 59.19
N HIS A 39 -18.93 -7.57 57.92
CA HIS A 39 -19.77 -8.71 57.57
C HIS A 39 -19.06 -10.03 57.86
N PHE A 40 -19.63 -10.86 58.74
CA PHE A 40 -19.08 -12.16 59.14
C PHE A 40 -19.70 -13.32 58.35
N THR A 41 -18.89 -14.32 58.02
CA THR A 41 -19.32 -15.58 57.40
C THR A 41 -18.65 -16.75 58.11
N CYS A 42 -19.43 -17.72 58.59
CA CYS A 42 -18.87 -18.94 59.19
C CYS A 42 -18.12 -19.79 58.15
N VAL A 43 -17.22 -20.65 58.61
CA VAL A 43 -16.34 -21.46 57.76
C VAL A 43 -17.10 -22.30 56.73
N GLU A 44 -18.20 -22.94 57.12
CA GLU A 44 -18.98 -23.83 56.24
C GLU A 44 -19.66 -23.07 55.10
N CYS A 45 -20.25 -21.93 55.42
CA CYS A 45 -20.88 -21.07 54.41
C CYS A 45 -19.84 -20.39 53.53
N PHE A 46 -18.68 -20.01 54.08
CA PHE A 46 -17.60 -19.43 53.30
C PHE A 46 -16.99 -20.43 52.31
N GLU A 47 -16.77 -21.68 52.74
CA GLU A 47 -16.31 -22.78 51.90
C GLU A 47 -17.27 -23.02 50.71
N SER A 48 -18.56 -23.12 50.99
CA SER A 48 -19.60 -23.32 49.97
C SER A 48 -19.68 -22.14 49.01
N TYR A 49 -19.56 -20.92 49.53
CA TYR A 49 -19.52 -19.70 48.73
C TYR A 49 -18.33 -19.71 47.78
N VAL A 50 -17.11 -19.97 48.27
CA VAL A 50 -15.90 -20.00 47.41
C VAL A 50 -16.03 -21.06 46.32
N LYS A 51 -16.55 -22.26 46.61
CA LYS A 51 -16.83 -23.29 45.59
C LYS A 51 -17.73 -22.76 44.48
N SER A 52 -18.83 -22.10 44.84
CA SER A 52 -19.75 -21.53 43.85
C SER A 52 -19.13 -20.39 43.04
N GLU A 53 -18.19 -19.64 43.61
CA GLU A 53 -17.54 -18.51 42.94
C GLU A 53 -16.50 -18.98 41.91
N VAL A 54 -15.75 -20.04 42.21
CA VAL A 54 -14.70 -20.55 41.30
C VAL A 54 -15.27 -21.32 40.10
N GLU A 55 -16.52 -21.78 40.19
CA GLU A 55 -17.22 -22.48 39.10
C GLU A 55 -17.84 -21.52 38.07
N LYS A 56 -17.86 -20.21 38.35
CA LYS A 56 -18.41 -19.21 37.42
C LYS A 56 -17.52 -19.06 36.19
N PRO A 57 -18.10 -18.67 35.03
CA PRO A 57 -17.32 -18.34 33.85
C PRO A 57 -16.26 -17.27 34.13
N VAL A 58 -15.06 -17.44 33.59
CA VAL A 58 -13.92 -16.51 33.76
C VAL A 58 -14.29 -15.05 33.50
N GLY A 59 -15.16 -14.79 32.51
CA GLY A 59 -15.65 -13.45 32.20
C GLY A 59 -16.49 -12.81 33.31
N GLU A 60 -17.24 -13.58 34.09
CA GLU A 60 -18.02 -13.08 35.23
C GLU A 60 -17.14 -12.83 36.46
N ILE A 61 -16.16 -13.69 36.69
CA ILE A 61 -15.18 -13.51 37.76
C ILE A 61 -14.37 -12.23 37.51
N LYS A 62 -13.86 -12.03 36.28
CA LYS A 62 -13.11 -10.82 35.87
C LYS A 62 -13.91 -9.52 36.00
N LYS A 63 -15.23 -9.56 35.81
CA LYS A 63 -16.11 -8.39 36.00
C LYS A 63 -16.21 -7.95 37.46
N ARG A 64 -16.10 -8.90 38.39
CA ARG A 64 -16.16 -8.63 39.84
C ARG A 64 -14.80 -8.22 40.40
N ASP A 65 -13.75 -8.96 40.05
CA ASP A 65 -12.35 -8.63 40.36
C ASP A 65 -11.45 -9.10 39.21
N PRO A 66 -10.64 -8.20 38.61
CA PRO A 66 -9.74 -8.56 37.49
C PRO A 66 -8.71 -9.65 37.83
N GLU A 67 -8.37 -9.83 39.11
CA GLU A 67 -7.42 -10.83 39.60
C GLU A 67 -8.11 -12.09 40.18
N GLY A 68 -9.45 -12.15 40.10
CA GLY A 68 -10.27 -13.27 40.55
C GLY A 68 -10.25 -13.52 42.06
N ARG A 69 -9.98 -12.50 42.88
CA ARG A 69 -9.98 -12.62 44.34
C ARG A 69 -11.39 -12.78 44.90
N CYS A 70 -11.48 -13.49 46.02
CA CYS A 70 -12.75 -13.72 46.71
C CYS A 70 -13.28 -12.42 47.34
N LEU A 71 -14.52 -12.07 47.04
CA LEU A 71 -15.21 -10.91 47.60
C LEU A 71 -16.13 -11.31 48.75
N CYS A 72 -16.52 -10.37 49.59
CA CYS A 72 -17.53 -10.58 50.63
C CYS A 72 -18.83 -11.20 50.04
N PRO A 73 -19.48 -12.19 50.69
CA PRO A 73 -20.76 -12.74 50.22
C PRO A 73 -21.90 -11.72 50.16
N ARG A 74 -21.79 -10.57 50.84
CA ARG A 74 -22.72 -9.43 50.70
C ARG A 74 -22.44 -8.55 49.48
N ASN A 75 -21.38 -8.84 48.72
CA ASN A 75 -21.11 -8.22 47.42
C ASN A 75 -21.88 -8.97 46.31
N THR A 76 -23.20 -9.11 46.46
CA THR A 76 -24.04 -9.73 45.44
C THR A 76 -24.76 -8.66 44.63
N ALA A 77 -25.08 -8.96 43.37
CA ALA A 77 -25.86 -8.06 42.54
C ALA A 77 -27.29 -7.85 43.09
N SER A 78 -27.82 -8.84 43.80
CA SER A 78 -29.15 -8.78 44.44
C SER A 78 -29.24 -7.75 45.57
N ALA A 79 -28.11 -7.33 46.15
CA ALA A 79 -28.07 -6.30 47.18
C ALA A 79 -28.21 -4.86 46.64
N GLY A 80 -28.16 -4.65 45.31
CA GLY A 80 -28.35 -3.34 44.71
C GLY A 80 -27.41 -2.26 45.28
N ALA A 81 -27.98 -1.22 45.88
CA ALA A 81 -27.25 -0.13 46.53
C ALA A 81 -26.58 -0.54 47.86
N ASP A 82 -27.06 -1.60 48.50
CA ASP A 82 -26.57 -2.10 49.79
C ASP A 82 -25.47 -3.17 49.63
N ARG A 83 -24.87 -3.28 48.44
CA ARG A 83 -23.76 -4.20 48.18
C ARG A 83 -22.55 -3.84 49.03
N CYS A 84 -21.93 -4.85 49.64
CA CYS A 84 -20.69 -4.65 50.37
C CYS A 84 -19.58 -4.16 49.42
N VAL A 85 -18.91 -3.05 49.79
CA VAL A 85 -17.82 -2.43 49.02
C VAL A 85 -16.43 -2.75 49.58
N ALA A 86 -16.35 -3.66 50.55
CA ALA A 86 -15.08 -4.12 51.09
C ALA A 86 -14.15 -4.60 49.97
N ARG A 87 -12.84 -4.36 50.16
CA ARG A 87 -11.80 -4.91 49.28
C ARG A 87 -11.89 -6.45 49.27
N PRO A 88 -11.42 -7.11 48.20
CA PRO A 88 -11.31 -8.56 48.20
C PRO A 88 -10.51 -9.08 49.39
N PHE A 89 -10.86 -10.27 49.86
CA PHE A 89 -10.13 -10.93 50.95
C PHE A 89 -8.68 -11.18 50.54
N ALA A 90 -7.76 -11.05 51.49
CA ALA A 90 -6.38 -11.42 51.27
C ALA A 90 -6.25 -12.94 51.15
N ASP A 91 -5.40 -13.42 50.26
CA ASP A 91 -5.23 -14.86 50.01
C ASP A 91 -4.82 -15.64 51.25
N LYS A 92 -4.06 -14.99 52.15
CA LYS A 92 -3.68 -15.54 53.45
C LYS A 92 -4.92 -15.86 54.28
N ASP A 93 -5.88 -14.94 54.36
CA ASP A 93 -7.08 -15.09 55.17
C ASP A 93 -7.99 -16.16 54.56
N VAL A 94 -8.11 -16.17 53.22
CA VAL A 94 -8.85 -17.21 52.49
C VAL A 94 -8.25 -18.60 52.74
N ALA A 95 -6.92 -18.74 52.66
CA ALA A 95 -6.23 -20.02 52.86
C ALA A 95 -6.47 -20.61 54.25
N THR A 96 -6.51 -19.79 55.30
CA THR A 96 -6.69 -20.27 56.68
C THR A 96 -8.10 -20.77 56.99
N ARG A 97 -9.07 -20.49 56.11
CA ARG A 97 -10.50 -20.78 56.34
C ARG A 97 -11.07 -21.82 55.39
N LEU A 98 -10.29 -22.27 54.41
CA LEU A 98 -10.75 -23.23 53.41
C LEU A 98 -10.08 -24.58 53.58
N THR A 99 -10.76 -25.62 53.10
CA THR A 99 -10.11 -26.92 52.92
C THR A 99 -9.07 -26.86 51.80
N HIS A 100 -8.14 -27.82 51.80
CA HIS A 100 -7.11 -27.92 50.78
C HIS A 100 -7.68 -27.96 49.35
N ASP A 101 -8.69 -28.81 49.10
CA ASP A 101 -9.30 -28.96 47.77
C ASP A 101 -9.92 -27.64 47.27
N THR A 102 -10.68 -26.95 48.13
CA THR A 102 -11.33 -25.70 47.75
C THR A 102 -10.33 -24.58 47.53
N PHE A 103 -9.30 -24.48 48.37
CA PHE A 103 -8.24 -23.50 48.18
C PHE A 103 -7.44 -23.77 46.90
N GLU A 104 -7.16 -25.04 46.57
CA GLU A 104 -6.48 -25.40 45.33
C GLU A 104 -7.32 -25.05 44.08
N ARG A 105 -8.64 -25.27 44.12
CA ARG A 105 -9.56 -24.81 43.05
C ARG A 105 -9.57 -23.29 42.91
N TYR A 106 -9.57 -22.56 44.03
CA TYR A 106 -9.46 -21.09 44.04
C TYR A 106 -8.16 -20.60 43.39
N LEU A 107 -7.03 -21.22 43.74
CA LEU A 107 -5.75 -20.88 43.12
C LEU A 107 -5.73 -21.18 41.62
N ARG A 108 -6.27 -22.34 41.19
CA ARG A 108 -6.39 -22.68 39.76
C ARG A 108 -7.23 -21.69 38.98
N ALA A 109 -8.40 -21.30 39.51
CA ALA A 109 -9.27 -20.33 38.86
C ALA A 109 -8.56 -18.98 38.64
N ARG A 110 -7.81 -18.52 39.64
CA ARG A 110 -7.03 -17.28 39.56
C ARG A 110 -5.82 -17.39 38.62
N ALA A 111 -5.12 -18.52 38.62
CA ALA A 111 -4.05 -18.77 37.67
C ALA A 111 -4.57 -18.70 36.22
N GLY A 112 -5.71 -19.33 35.92
CA GLY A 112 -6.33 -19.28 34.59
C GLY A 112 -6.77 -17.86 34.16
N ILE A 113 -7.25 -17.04 35.10
CA ILE A 113 -7.56 -15.62 34.84
C ILE A 113 -6.31 -14.84 34.41
N ARG A 114 -5.18 -15.09 35.09
CA ARG A 114 -3.91 -14.43 34.80
C ARG A 114 -3.30 -14.92 33.49
N GLU A 115 -3.30 -16.23 33.27
CA GLU A 115 -2.81 -16.85 32.04
C GLU A 115 -3.56 -16.34 30.81
N THR A 116 -4.89 -16.26 30.88
CA THR A 116 -5.69 -15.71 29.77
C THR A 116 -5.43 -14.23 29.51
N ALA A 117 -5.14 -13.44 30.55
CA ALA A 117 -4.77 -12.04 30.39
C ALA A 117 -3.41 -11.90 29.69
N VAL A 118 -2.41 -12.68 30.11
CA VAL A 118 -1.08 -12.71 29.49
C VAL A 118 -1.16 -13.22 28.05
N ALA A 119 -1.93 -14.28 27.81
CA ALA A 119 -2.11 -14.83 26.47
C ALA A 119 -2.74 -13.81 25.51
N GLU A 120 -3.73 -13.04 25.97
CA GLU A 120 -4.35 -12.00 25.15
C GLU A 120 -3.39 -10.85 24.84
N GLU A 121 -2.61 -10.41 25.83
CA GLU A 121 -1.56 -9.40 25.62
C GLU A 121 -0.52 -9.87 24.59
N MET A 122 -0.06 -11.13 24.69
CA MET A 122 0.84 -11.73 23.72
C MET A 122 0.22 -11.81 22.31
N ARG A 123 -1.07 -12.12 22.20
CA ARG A 123 -1.78 -12.14 20.91
C ARG A 123 -1.82 -10.76 20.26
N VAL A 124 -2.20 -9.73 21.02
CA VAL A 124 -2.25 -8.35 20.53
C VAL A 124 -0.87 -7.88 20.04
N GLU A 125 0.18 -8.15 20.81
CA GLU A 125 1.55 -7.80 20.43
C GLU A 125 2.02 -8.57 19.19
N MET A 126 1.69 -9.86 19.07
CA MET A 126 2.01 -10.66 17.89
C MET A 126 1.29 -10.12 16.64
N GLU A 127 0.00 -9.81 16.74
CA GLU A 127 -0.79 -9.22 15.65
C GLU A 127 -0.20 -7.87 15.21
N ARG A 128 0.27 -7.05 16.15
CA ARG A 128 0.98 -5.79 15.85
C ARG A 128 2.26 -6.03 15.05
N ARG A 129 3.10 -6.98 15.48
CA ARG A 129 4.35 -7.33 14.77
C ARG A 129 4.09 -7.85 13.36
N VAL A 130 3.12 -8.75 13.20
CA VAL A 130 2.73 -9.28 11.88
C VAL A 130 2.25 -8.16 10.96
N LEU A 131 1.47 -7.20 11.47
CA LEU A 131 1.01 -6.06 10.68
C LEU A 131 2.17 -5.15 10.24
N GLU A 132 3.13 -4.91 11.13
CA GLU A 132 4.33 -4.11 10.81
C GLU A 132 5.21 -4.79 9.76
N GLU A 133 5.42 -6.10 9.86
CA GLU A 133 6.17 -6.86 8.86
C GLU A 133 5.48 -6.89 7.50
N LYS A 134 4.15 -7.07 7.47
CA LYS A 134 3.36 -6.99 6.23
C LYS A 134 3.50 -5.63 5.55
N LYS A 135 3.37 -4.53 6.31
CA LYS A 135 3.57 -3.17 5.78
C LYS A 135 4.96 -2.98 5.19
N ARG A 136 6.01 -3.49 5.85
CA ARG A 136 7.38 -3.43 5.34
C ARG A 136 7.54 -4.23 4.03
N ALA A 137 6.98 -5.42 3.97
CA ALA A 137 7.02 -6.27 2.78
C ALA A 137 6.27 -5.62 1.59
N GLU A 138 5.11 -5.00 1.82
CA GLU A 138 4.35 -4.29 0.79
C GLU A 138 5.12 -3.10 0.21
N ILE A 139 5.78 -2.30 1.07
CA ILE A 139 6.62 -1.18 0.62
C ILE A 139 7.76 -1.70 -0.26
N LEU A 140 8.50 -2.72 0.20
CA LEU A 140 9.60 -3.32 -0.56
C LEU A 140 9.14 -3.91 -1.90
N ALA A 141 7.97 -4.57 -1.94
CA ALA A 141 7.43 -5.12 -3.17
C ALA A 141 7.00 -4.02 -4.16
N SER A 142 6.42 -2.92 -3.66
CA SER A 142 6.07 -1.75 -4.47
C SER A 142 7.31 -1.08 -5.06
N GLU A 143 8.35 -0.87 -4.25
CA GLU A 143 9.64 -0.32 -4.68
C GLU A 143 10.34 -1.22 -5.71
N ALA A 144 10.36 -2.53 -5.49
CA ALA A 144 10.91 -3.48 -6.46
C ALA A 144 10.14 -3.43 -7.79
N GLY A 145 8.81 -3.32 -7.73
CA GLY A 145 7.95 -3.20 -8.92
C GLY A 145 8.20 -1.91 -9.71
N SER A 146 8.40 -0.77 -9.04
CA SER A 146 8.69 0.51 -9.69
C SER A 146 10.08 0.53 -10.33
N VAL A 147 11.09 -0.05 -9.67
CA VAL A 147 12.45 -0.20 -10.21
C VAL A 147 12.47 -1.06 -11.47
N GLU A 148 11.76 -2.20 -11.48
CA GLU A 148 11.70 -3.06 -12.65
C GLU A 148 10.95 -2.40 -13.81
N LYS A 149 9.86 -1.68 -13.52
CA LYS A 149 9.13 -0.88 -14.52
C LYS A 149 10.05 0.16 -15.17
N LEU A 150 10.84 0.86 -14.37
CA LEU A 150 11.81 1.85 -14.85
C LEU A 150 12.89 1.20 -15.73
N ARG A 151 13.42 0.04 -15.31
CA ARG A 151 14.43 -0.73 -16.06
C ARG A 151 13.91 -1.13 -17.44
N LEU A 152 12.72 -1.73 -17.51
CA LEU A 152 12.09 -2.13 -18.77
C LEU A 152 11.78 -0.94 -19.66
N ALA A 153 11.35 0.19 -19.07
CA ALA A 153 11.09 1.41 -19.82
C ALA A 153 12.39 1.98 -20.42
N LYS A 154 13.49 2.01 -19.66
CA LYS A 154 14.80 2.43 -20.14
C LYS A 154 15.29 1.54 -21.28
N GLU A 155 15.23 0.21 -21.11
CA GLU A 155 15.63 -0.76 -22.13
C GLU A 155 14.86 -0.54 -23.45
N HIS A 156 13.55 -0.35 -23.38
CA HIS A 156 12.74 -0.05 -24.57
C HIS A 156 13.19 1.24 -25.26
N VAL A 157 13.42 2.32 -24.51
CA VAL A 157 13.84 3.60 -25.08
C VAL A 157 15.19 3.46 -25.78
N VAL A 158 16.17 2.83 -25.14
CA VAL A 158 17.50 2.62 -25.71
C VAL A 158 17.42 1.79 -27.00
N GLU A 159 16.74 0.64 -26.96
CA GLU A 159 16.72 -0.32 -28.07
C GLU A 159 15.82 0.09 -29.25
N LYS A 160 14.65 0.67 -28.97
CA LYS A 160 13.62 0.92 -29.99
C LYS A 160 13.52 2.37 -30.43
N ILE A 161 13.98 3.31 -29.61
CA ILE A 161 13.84 4.74 -29.88
C ILE A 161 15.20 5.37 -30.21
N LEU A 162 16.18 5.24 -29.32
CA LEU A 162 17.48 5.91 -29.46
C LEU A 162 18.39 5.18 -30.46
N THR A 163 18.40 3.86 -30.42
CA THR A 163 19.18 3.04 -31.36
C THR A 163 18.53 3.06 -32.74
N LEU A 164 19.34 3.38 -33.74
CA LEU A 164 18.94 3.30 -35.14
C LEU A 164 19.07 1.85 -35.59
N SER A 165 17.95 1.19 -35.87
CA SER A 165 17.92 -0.24 -36.19
C SER A 165 16.98 -0.58 -37.34
N CYS A 166 17.25 -1.72 -37.98
CA CYS A 166 16.42 -2.25 -39.06
C CYS A 166 15.02 -2.63 -38.53
N PRO A 167 13.92 -2.20 -39.18
CA PRO A 167 12.56 -2.49 -38.72
C PRO A 167 12.17 -3.98 -38.78
N ARG A 168 12.89 -4.81 -39.56
CA ARG A 168 12.62 -6.27 -39.66
C ARG A 168 13.40 -7.12 -38.67
N CYS A 169 14.70 -6.88 -38.55
CA CYS A 169 15.61 -7.76 -37.80
C CYS A 169 16.29 -7.09 -36.61
N SER A 170 15.96 -5.82 -36.32
CA SER A 170 16.55 -5.01 -35.24
C SER A 170 18.07 -4.83 -35.29
N GLN A 171 18.74 -5.18 -36.40
CA GLN A 171 20.17 -4.94 -36.56
C GLN A 171 20.45 -3.43 -36.52
N ALA A 172 21.36 -3.01 -35.62
CA ALA A 172 21.80 -1.62 -35.51
C ALA A 172 22.57 -1.15 -36.75
N PHE A 173 22.45 0.14 -37.06
CA PHE A 173 23.06 0.79 -38.21
C PHE A 173 24.10 1.83 -37.74
N ILE A 174 25.33 1.75 -38.28
CA ILE A 174 26.48 2.52 -37.79
C ILE A 174 26.96 3.56 -38.82
N ASP A 175 26.82 3.30 -40.13
CA ASP A 175 27.51 4.08 -41.17
C ASP A 175 26.55 4.75 -42.15
N PHE A 176 26.58 6.09 -42.24
CA PHE A 176 25.82 6.84 -43.25
C PHE A 176 26.70 7.20 -44.44
N ASP A 177 26.28 6.80 -45.65
CA ASP A 177 27.01 6.94 -46.92
C ASP A 177 26.50 8.09 -47.81
N GLY A 178 25.55 8.88 -47.32
CA GLY A 178 24.95 9.99 -48.08
C GLY A 178 23.55 9.69 -48.62
N CYS A 179 23.06 8.45 -48.52
CA CYS A 179 21.71 8.08 -48.95
C CYS A 179 20.76 7.86 -47.76
N PHE A 180 19.57 8.48 -47.80
CA PHE A 180 18.52 8.29 -46.78
C PHE A 180 17.64 7.06 -47.03
N ALA A 181 17.85 6.35 -48.13
CA ALA A 181 17.27 5.02 -48.38
C ALA A 181 18.25 3.95 -47.89
N LEU A 182 18.10 3.53 -46.64
CA LEU A 182 19.04 2.62 -45.98
C LEU A 182 18.71 1.17 -46.29
N ASN A 183 19.74 0.33 -46.43
CA ASN A 183 19.60 -1.11 -46.60
C ASN A 183 20.22 -1.85 -45.43
N CYS A 184 19.50 -2.84 -44.90
CA CYS A 184 20.02 -3.68 -43.83
C CYS A 184 21.02 -4.71 -44.37
N GLY A 185 22.24 -4.75 -43.83
CA GLY A 185 23.24 -5.75 -44.23
C GLY A 185 22.86 -7.20 -43.91
N ARG A 186 21.99 -7.43 -42.91
CA ARG A 186 21.58 -8.77 -42.47
C ARG A 186 20.41 -9.33 -43.29
N CYS A 187 19.28 -8.63 -43.30
CA CYS A 187 18.05 -9.12 -43.94
C CYS A 187 17.75 -8.48 -45.31
N ARG A 188 18.61 -7.56 -45.78
CA ARG A 188 18.48 -6.83 -47.05
C ARG A 188 17.21 -6.01 -47.22
N ALA A 189 16.48 -5.75 -46.13
CA ALA A 189 15.35 -4.85 -46.17
C ALA A 189 15.82 -3.40 -46.39
N ALA A 190 15.17 -2.71 -47.31
CA ALA A 190 15.31 -1.28 -47.50
C ALA A 190 14.33 -0.53 -46.59
N PHE A 191 14.78 0.51 -45.92
CA PHE A 191 13.97 1.31 -45.01
C PHE A 191 14.36 2.79 -45.05
N CYS A 192 13.42 3.64 -44.67
CA CYS A 192 13.61 5.08 -44.69
C CYS A 192 14.41 5.56 -43.48
N ALA A 193 15.51 6.29 -43.67
CA ALA A 193 16.31 6.86 -42.58
C ALA A 193 15.53 7.88 -41.71
N TYR A 194 14.50 8.54 -42.25
CA TYR A 194 13.75 9.57 -41.51
C TYR A 194 12.71 8.98 -40.55
N CYS A 195 11.96 7.96 -41.00
CA CYS A 195 10.82 7.42 -40.25
C CYS A 195 10.98 5.94 -39.87
N LEU A 196 12.01 5.25 -40.37
CA LEU A 196 12.23 3.81 -40.23
C LEU A 196 11.12 2.91 -40.77
N ALA A 197 10.29 3.42 -41.69
CA ALA A 197 9.33 2.58 -42.38
C ALA A 197 10.04 1.51 -43.23
N ASP A 198 9.64 0.26 -43.05
CA ASP A 198 10.04 -0.84 -43.92
C ASP A 198 9.47 -0.62 -45.33
N CYS A 199 10.36 -0.54 -46.32
CA CYS A 199 10.04 -0.32 -47.73
C CYS A 199 10.33 -1.56 -48.59
N GLY A 200 10.59 -2.71 -47.98
CA GLY A 200 10.85 -3.95 -48.69
C GLY A 200 12.23 -3.96 -49.34
N LYS A 201 12.30 -3.74 -50.66
CA LYS A 201 13.56 -3.84 -51.43
C LYS A 201 14.13 -2.49 -51.86
N ASP A 202 13.31 -1.44 -51.87
CA ASP A 202 13.73 -0.09 -52.28
C ASP A 202 12.98 0.98 -51.48
N ALA A 203 13.72 1.82 -50.77
CA ALA A 203 13.18 2.93 -49.98
C ALA A 203 13.24 4.29 -50.71
N HIS A 204 13.85 4.40 -51.89
CA HIS A 204 14.07 5.68 -52.57
C HIS A 204 12.76 6.44 -52.84
N ALA A 205 11.73 5.73 -53.32
CA ALA A 205 10.42 6.31 -53.59
C ALA A 205 9.75 6.87 -52.31
N HIS A 206 9.80 6.10 -51.21
CA HIS A 206 9.28 6.53 -49.93
C HIS A 206 10.05 7.77 -49.42
N VAL A 207 11.38 7.68 -49.37
CA VAL A 207 12.25 8.76 -48.89
C VAL A 207 12.01 10.06 -49.67
N GLY A 208 11.82 9.98 -50.99
CA GLY A 208 11.51 11.11 -51.86
C GLY A 208 10.24 11.90 -51.49
N THR A 209 9.27 11.23 -50.86
CA THR A 209 7.97 11.82 -50.51
C THR A 209 7.73 11.92 -49.00
N CYS A 210 8.63 11.35 -48.20
CA CYS A 210 8.50 11.21 -46.76
C CYS A 210 8.26 12.56 -46.09
N VAL A 211 7.18 12.65 -45.31
CA VAL A 211 6.82 13.87 -44.58
C VAL A 211 7.94 14.22 -43.62
N GLU A 212 8.44 13.25 -42.83
CA GLU A 212 9.55 13.46 -41.89
C GLU A 212 10.84 13.91 -42.60
N GLY A 213 11.06 13.46 -43.84
CA GLY A 213 12.21 13.89 -44.65
C GLY A 213 12.15 15.37 -45.01
N LYS A 214 11.02 15.83 -45.56
CA LYS A 214 10.80 17.25 -45.91
C LYS A 214 10.97 18.16 -44.69
N ASP A 215 10.44 17.69 -43.58
CA ASP A 215 10.42 18.41 -42.33
C ASP A 215 11.81 18.44 -41.66
N SER A 216 12.63 17.40 -41.86
CA SER A 216 14.02 17.35 -41.40
C SER A 216 14.93 18.23 -42.26
N LEU A 217 14.75 18.26 -43.59
CA LEU A 217 15.48 19.18 -44.47
C LEU A 217 15.27 20.65 -44.09
N LYS A 218 14.00 21.03 -43.84
CA LYS A 218 13.67 22.38 -43.39
C LYS A 218 14.37 22.73 -42.09
N ALA A 219 14.43 21.79 -41.15
CA ALA A 219 15.12 21.97 -39.87
C ALA A 219 16.64 22.05 -40.03
N ALA A 220 17.21 21.31 -40.99
CA ALA A 220 18.64 21.32 -41.29
C ALA A 220 19.08 22.57 -42.09
N GLY A 221 18.15 23.44 -42.51
CA GLY A 221 18.46 24.62 -43.33
C GLY A 221 18.95 24.27 -44.74
N VAL A 222 18.76 23.02 -45.18
CA VAL A 222 19.18 22.56 -46.50
C VAL A 222 18.10 22.95 -47.52
N GLY A 223 18.50 23.69 -48.55
CA GLY A 223 17.60 24.11 -49.62
C GLY A 223 16.99 22.91 -50.37
N ASN A 224 15.79 23.09 -50.92
CA ASN A 224 15.05 22.05 -51.65
C ASN A 224 15.60 21.81 -53.06
N ARG A 225 16.92 21.67 -53.19
CA ARG A 225 17.60 21.47 -54.48
C ARG A 225 17.71 19.97 -54.76
N ARG A 226 17.27 19.57 -55.95
CA ARG A 226 17.43 18.19 -56.44
C ARG A 226 18.92 17.88 -56.64
N VAL A 227 19.33 16.67 -56.30
CA VAL A 227 20.69 16.17 -56.51
C VAL A 227 20.61 15.00 -57.48
N GLY A 228 21.27 15.10 -58.64
CA GLY A 228 21.27 14.04 -59.65
C GLY A 228 19.87 13.63 -60.16
N GLY A 229 18.91 14.55 -60.21
CA GLY A 229 17.52 14.27 -60.62
C GLY A 229 16.60 13.74 -59.50
N HIS A 230 17.16 13.31 -58.37
CA HIS A 230 16.40 12.81 -57.22
C HIS A 230 15.85 13.95 -56.34
N PRO A 231 14.73 13.71 -55.62
CA PRO A 231 14.22 14.65 -54.61
C PRO A 231 15.28 15.00 -53.57
N ALA A 232 15.23 16.22 -53.02
CA ALA A 232 16.21 16.73 -52.05
C ALA A 232 16.29 15.91 -50.74
N THR A 233 15.33 15.03 -50.47
CA THR A 233 15.30 14.15 -49.30
C THR A 233 16.08 12.85 -49.50
N VAL A 234 16.42 12.47 -50.74
CA VAL A 234 17.03 11.17 -51.03
C VAL A 234 18.51 11.14 -50.66
N TYR A 235 19.23 12.20 -51.04
CA TYR A 235 20.64 12.34 -50.75
C TYR A 235 20.89 13.55 -49.84
N GLY A 236 21.84 13.45 -48.93
CA GLY A 236 22.21 14.57 -48.08
C GLY A 236 23.48 14.36 -47.28
N THR A 237 23.82 15.35 -46.48
CA THR A 237 25.06 15.36 -45.69
C THR A 237 24.87 14.61 -44.36
N LYS A 238 25.99 14.18 -43.76
CA LYS A 238 25.99 13.59 -42.41
C LYS A 238 25.33 14.51 -41.38
N GLN A 239 25.54 15.81 -41.48
CA GLN A 239 24.89 16.79 -40.61
C GLN A 239 23.36 16.80 -40.78
N ALA A 240 22.85 16.74 -42.01
CA ALA A 240 21.41 16.64 -42.25
C ALA A 240 20.84 15.32 -41.70
N PHE A 241 21.62 14.24 -41.77
CA PHE A 241 21.27 12.95 -41.18
C PHE A 241 21.19 13.02 -39.66
N GLU A 242 22.18 13.62 -38.99
CA GLU A 242 22.17 13.82 -37.52
C GLU A 242 20.98 14.66 -37.06
N VAL A 243 20.64 15.74 -37.78
CA VAL A 243 19.44 16.55 -37.51
C VAL A 243 18.17 15.73 -37.65
N ALA A 244 18.07 14.92 -38.71
CA ALA A 244 16.94 14.01 -38.91
C ALA A 244 16.81 12.98 -37.78
N GLN A 245 17.91 12.33 -37.38
CA GLN A 245 17.91 11.34 -36.32
C GLN A 245 17.58 11.95 -34.95
N LYS A 246 18.17 13.10 -34.62
CA LYS A 246 17.83 13.85 -33.40
C LYS A 246 16.33 14.14 -33.36
N ARG A 247 15.78 14.67 -34.45
CA ARG A 247 14.35 14.97 -34.55
C ARG A 247 13.46 13.73 -34.41
N ARG A 248 13.80 12.63 -35.07
CA ARG A 248 13.10 11.34 -34.93
C ARG A 248 13.09 10.90 -33.48
N ARG A 249 14.27 10.81 -32.85
CA ARG A 249 14.43 10.36 -31.46
C ARG A 249 13.61 11.22 -30.50
N CYS A 250 13.67 12.55 -30.62
CA CYS A 250 12.87 13.45 -29.79
C CYS A 250 11.37 13.23 -29.98
N LYS A 251 10.89 13.07 -31.21
CA LYS A 251 9.47 12.83 -31.52
C LYS A 251 8.99 11.50 -30.91
N HIS A 252 9.73 10.42 -31.15
CA HIS A 252 9.36 9.09 -30.67
C HIS A 252 9.48 8.96 -29.16
N LEU A 253 10.50 9.55 -28.54
CA LEU A 253 10.62 9.63 -27.09
C LEU A 253 9.46 10.42 -26.48
N ALA A 254 9.13 11.58 -27.07
CA ALA A 254 7.98 12.36 -26.63
C ALA A 254 6.64 11.63 -26.76
N LEU A 255 6.46 10.74 -27.75
CA LEU A 255 5.28 9.87 -27.85
C LEU A 255 5.30 8.80 -26.75
N TYR A 256 6.44 8.16 -26.55
CA TYR A 256 6.59 7.08 -25.58
C TYR A 256 6.31 7.53 -24.15
N LEU A 257 6.77 8.74 -23.81
CA LEU A 257 6.60 9.37 -22.51
C LEU A 257 5.14 9.70 -22.17
N GLU A 258 4.22 9.82 -23.14
CA GLU A 258 2.79 10.10 -22.86
C GLU A 258 2.10 9.00 -22.04
N ARG A 259 2.69 7.81 -21.99
CA ARG A 259 2.12 6.65 -21.28
C ARG A 259 2.48 6.63 -19.80
N PHE A 260 3.30 7.57 -19.34
CA PHE A 260 3.81 7.65 -17.98
C PHE A 260 3.28 8.91 -17.29
N ASP A 261 3.14 8.87 -15.98
CA ASP A 261 2.81 10.04 -15.16
C ASP A 261 4.02 11.00 -15.08
N ASP A 262 3.85 12.16 -14.44
CA ASP A 262 4.94 13.16 -14.36
C ASP A 262 6.17 12.65 -13.58
N ASP A 263 5.95 11.83 -12.55
CA ASP A 263 7.00 11.28 -11.70
C ASP A 263 7.82 10.22 -12.44
N ASP A 264 7.17 9.23 -13.06
CA ASP A 264 7.84 8.20 -13.86
C ASP A 264 8.54 8.79 -15.09
N ARG A 265 7.94 9.82 -15.73
CA ARG A 265 8.60 10.54 -16.84
C ARG A 265 9.90 11.17 -16.39
N THR A 266 9.90 11.81 -15.23
CA THR A 266 11.08 12.47 -14.68
C THR A 266 12.14 11.44 -14.29
N ALA A 267 11.75 10.35 -13.63
CA ALA A 267 12.64 9.25 -13.27
C ALA A 267 13.28 8.60 -14.51
N LEU A 268 12.50 8.34 -15.56
CA LEU A 268 12.99 7.76 -16.81
C LEU A 268 13.93 8.71 -17.55
N LEU A 269 13.61 10.00 -17.61
CA LEU A 269 14.50 10.99 -18.23
C LEU A 269 15.82 11.14 -17.46
N ASN A 270 15.79 11.10 -16.12
CA ASN A 270 17.00 11.06 -15.30
C ASN A 270 17.83 9.81 -15.59
N ALA A 271 17.18 8.64 -15.68
CA ALA A 271 17.86 7.38 -15.97
C ALA A 271 18.46 7.31 -17.39
N LEU A 272 18.04 8.19 -18.31
CA LEU A 272 18.50 8.28 -19.70
C LEU A 272 19.50 9.43 -19.95
N ASP A 273 19.95 10.14 -18.92
CA ASP A 273 20.73 11.36 -19.10
C ASP A 273 22.04 11.15 -19.87
N ASP A 274 22.72 10.02 -19.65
CA ASP A 274 23.97 9.70 -20.33
C ASP A 274 23.72 9.40 -21.81
N GLU A 275 22.73 8.54 -22.12
CA GLU A 275 22.37 8.21 -23.50
C GLU A 275 21.86 9.42 -24.28
N LEU A 276 21.11 10.32 -23.63
CA LEU A 276 20.65 11.56 -24.25
C LEU A 276 21.81 12.54 -24.49
N ARG A 277 22.78 12.60 -23.58
CA ARG A 277 23.97 13.45 -23.71
C ARG A 277 24.85 12.99 -24.86
N ASP A 278 25.11 11.68 -24.98
CA ASP A 278 25.90 11.10 -26.06
C ASP A 278 25.30 11.36 -27.45
N LEU A 279 23.97 11.43 -27.51
CA LEU A 279 23.23 11.72 -28.74
C LEU A 279 22.97 13.22 -28.97
N ASN A 280 23.50 14.09 -28.10
CA ASN A 280 23.31 15.54 -28.12
C ASN A 280 21.82 15.94 -28.13
N ILE A 281 21.00 15.27 -27.31
CA ILE A 281 19.57 15.52 -27.13
C ILE A 281 19.36 16.14 -25.76
N ALA A 282 18.88 17.39 -25.72
CA ALA A 282 18.47 18.01 -24.46
C ALA A 282 17.04 17.59 -24.10
N ARG A 283 16.71 17.51 -22.81
CA ARG A 283 15.30 17.30 -22.36
C ARG A 283 14.34 18.34 -22.94
N ALA A 284 14.82 19.57 -23.12
CA ALA A 284 14.07 20.65 -23.79
C ALA A 284 13.74 20.34 -25.27
N ASP A 285 14.58 19.58 -25.99
CA ASP A 285 14.29 19.14 -27.36
C ASP A 285 13.09 18.18 -27.40
N VAL A 286 13.02 17.26 -26.42
CA VAL A 286 11.92 16.31 -26.26
C VAL A 286 10.62 17.05 -25.92
N ALA A 287 10.68 17.98 -24.94
CA ALA A 287 9.54 18.80 -24.56
C ALA A 287 9.03 19.69 -25.71
N ARG A 288 9.93 20.28 -26.51
CA ARG A 288 9.55 21.02 -27.73
C ARG A 288 8.82 20.13 -28.73
N SER A 289 9.24 18.88 -28.86
CA SER A 289 8.63 17.91 -29.78
C SER A 289 7.21 17.52 -29.34
N ALA A 290 6.99 17.33 -28.04
CA ALA A 290 5.65 17.12 -27.47
C ALA A 290 4.73 18.33 -27.76
N LYS A 291 5.16 19.54 -27.37
CA LYS A 291 4.39 20.77 -27.60
C LYS A 291 4.07 21.02 -29.08
N LYS A 292 4.99 20.70 -29.99
CA LYS A 292 4.75 20.83 -31.43
C LYS A 292 3.64 19.87 -31.87
N ARG A 293 3.67 18.61 -31.42
CA ARG A 293 2.63 17.62 -31.73
C ARG A 293 1.26 18.06 -31.22
N ASP A 294 1.16 18.53 -29.99
CA ASP A 294 -0.11 19.00 -29.42
C ASP A 294 -0.73 20.13 -30.27
N LYS A 295 0.11 21.08 -30.72
CA LYS A 295 -0.29 22.15 -31.63
C LYS A 295 -0.72 21.62 -33.01
N ASP A 296 -0.01 20.63 -33.54
CA ASP A 296 -0.33 20.02 -34.83
C ASP A 296 -1.67 19.27 -34.76
N ILE A 297 -1.96 18.59 -33.65
CA ILE A 297 -3.26 17.94 -33.37
C ILE A 297 -4.37 18.98 -33.25
N GLU A 298 -4.19 20.00 -32.43
CA GLU A 298 -5.16 21.09 -32.25
C GLU A 298 -5.50 21.76 -33.59
N LYS A 299 -4.48 21.99 -34.43
CA LYS A 299 -4.65 22.56 -35.77
C LYS A 299 -5.41 21.60 -36.69
N ALA A 300 -5.13 20.30 -36.64
CA ALA A 300 -5.84 19.30 -37.43
C ALA A 300 -7.32 19.20 -37.02
N ASP A 301 -7.61 19.22 -35.73
CA ASP A 301 -8.98 19.18 -35.20
C ASP A 301 -9.76 20.43 -35.61
N LYS A 302 -9.16 21.61 -35.52
CA LYS A 302 -9.76 22.87 -36.02
C LYS A 302 -10.02 22.80 -37.53
N ALA A 303 -9.09 22.26 -38.32
CA ALA A 303 -9.27 22.11 -39.76
C ALA A 303 -10.39 21.12 -40.10
N ALA A 304 -10.46 20.00 -39.40
CA ALA A 304 -11.53 19.00 -39.55
C ALA A 304 -12.90 19.57 -39.16
N ALA A 305 -12.97 20.33 -38.07
CA ALA A 305 -14.18 21.03 -37.65
C ALA A 305 -14.65 22.06 -38.70
N ALA A 306 -13.72 22.85 -39.25
CA ALA A 306 -14.02 23.80 -40.33
C ALA A 306 -14.50 23.09 -41.61
N GLN A 307 -13.90 21.95 -41.97
CA GLN A 307 -14.32 21.16 -43.12
C GLN A 307 -15.72 20.57 -42.92
N ARG A 308 -16.02 20.03 -41.74
CA ARG A 308 -17.38 19.56 -41.38
C ARG A 308 -18.41 20.69 -41.46
N ALA A 309 -18.09 21.87 -40.96
CA ALA A 309 -18.97 23.04 -41.04
C ALA A 309 -19.20 23.49 -42.50
N ARG A 310 -18.18 23.42 -43.36
CA ARG A 310 -18.29 23.75 -44.79
C ARG A 310 -19.18 22.75 -45.55
N LEU A 311 -19.00 21.45 -45.30
CA LEU A 311 -19.83 20.39 -45.88
C LEU A 311 -21.29 20.49 -45.40
N GLY A 312 -21.51 20.81 -44.11
CA GLY A 312 -22.85 21.06 -43.57
C GLY A 312 -23.56 22.24 -44.24
N ARG A 313 -22.85 23.35 -44.49
CA ARG A 313 -23.40 24.50 -45.23
C ARG A 313 -23.71 24.16 -46.70
N GLN A 314 -22.86 23.38 -47.37
CA GLN A 314 -23.09 22.94 -48.75
C GLN A 314 -24.33 22.04 -48.87
N ASN A 315 -24.53 21.11 -47.93
CA ASN A 315 -25.73 20.27 -47.89
C ASN A 315 -27.01 21.06 -47.61
N ASN A 316 -26.95 22.08 -46.75
CA ASN A 316 -28.10 22.95 -46.48
C ASN A 316 -28.47 23.83 -47.69
N ASN A 317 -27.49 24.36 -48.41
CA ASN A 317 -27.74 25.11 -49.65
C ASN A 317 -28.30 24.23 -50.78
N ALA A 318 -27.84 22.98 -50.90
CA ALA A 318 -28.38 22.03 -51.88
C ALA A 318 -29.85 21.65 -51.59
N ARG A 319 -30.23 21.54 -50.31
CA ARG A 319 -31.62 21.30 -49.91
C ARG A 319 -32.53 22.51 -50.11
N GLY A 320 -32.02 23.73 -49.90
CA GLY A 320 -32.77 24.97 -50.18
C GLY A 320 -33.06 25.21 -51.66
N ALA A 321 -32.14 24.82 -52.55
CA ALA A 321 -32.32 24.96 -54.00
C ALA A 321 -33.34 23.97 -54.60
N ALA A 322 -33.52 22.79 -54.00
CA ALA A 322 -34.49 21.79 -54.46
C ALA A 322 -35.94 22.05 -54.00
N GLY A 323 -36.15 22.93 -53.01
CA GLY A 323 -37.47 23.27 -52.47
C GLY A 323 -38.12 24.53 -53.03
N GLY A 324 -37.45 25.24 -53.95
CA GLY A 324 -37.92 26.52 -54.52
C GLY A 324 -38.53 26.44 -55.92
N GLY A 325 -38.76 25.24 -56.44
CA GLY A 325 -39.39 25.01 -57.75
C GLY A 325 -40.71 24.27 -57.61
N ALA A 326 -41.74 24.96 -57.13
CA ALA A 326 -43.15 24.58 -57.25
C ALA A 326 -43.99 25.85 -57.35
#